data_AF-A0A963JDP9-F1
#
_entry.id   AF-A0A963JDP9-F1
#
_cell.length_a   1.000
_cell.length_b   1.000
_cell.length_c   1.000
_cell.angle_alpha   90.00
_cell.angle_beta   90.00
_cell.angle_gamma   90.00
#
_symmetry.space_group_name_H-M   'P 1'
#
loop_
_entity.id
_entity.type
_entity.pdbx_description
1 polymer ?
#
loop_
_entity_poly.entity_id
_entity_poly.type
_entity_poly.pdbx_seq_one_letter_code
_entity_poly.pdbx_strand_id
1 'polypeptide(L)' 'VRVVHGKGHGSPGRQPVLKGKVQRWLAQCREVIAFAQASAPQGGAGALIVLLDGRG' A
#
# COMPACT_ATOMS: atom_id res chain seq x y z
N VAL A 1 -3.09 7.05 7.33
CA VAL A 1 -1.86 6.21 7.53
C VAL A 1 -1.16 6.00 6.20
N ARG A 2 0.16 5.72 6.18
CA ARG A 2 0.90 5.35 4.95
C ARG A 2 1.52 3.96 5.10
N VAL A 3 1.29 3.10 4.11
CA VAL A 3 1.87 1.76 4.06
C VAL A 3 2.93 1.72 2.96
N VAL A 4 4.18 1.50 3.34
CA VAL A 4 5.32 1.40 2.40
C VAL A 4 5.60 -0.07 2.15
N HIS A 5 5.45 -0.51 0.90
CA HIS A 5 5.66 -1.90 0.49
C HIS A 5 6.80 -2.07 -0.53
N GLY A 6 7.41 -0.96 -0.96
CA GLY A 6 8.51 -0.95 -1.92
C GLY A 6 8.08 -1.24 -3.36
N LYS A 7 8.98 -0.95 -4.31
CA LYS A 7 8.72 -1.10 -5.76
C LYS A 7 9.09 -2.50 -6.30
N GLY A 8 9.77 -3.32 -5.51
CA GLY A 8 10.18 -4.67 -5.90
C GLY A 8 11.56 -4.77 -6.57
N HIS A 9 12.38 -3.71 -6.61
CA HIS A 9 13.69 -3.77 -7.29
C HIS A 9 14.66 -4.82 -6.71
N GLY A 10 14.52 -5.16 -5.43
CA GLY A 10 15.34 -6.19 -4.76
C GLY A 10 14.73 -7.59 -4.76
N SER A 11 13.57 -7.81 -5.37
CA SER A 11 12.96 -9.14 -5.45
C SER A 11 13.46 -9.88 -6.71
N PRO A 12 13.34 -11.23 -6.75
CA PRO A 12 13.61 -12.00 -7.96
C PRO A 12 12.83 -11.45 -9.16
N GLY A 13 13.53 -11.20 -10.27
CA GLY A 13 12.92 -10.63 -11.48
C GLY A 13 12.40 -9.20 -11.32
N ARG A 14 12.81 -8.47 -10.28
CA ARG A 14 12.41 -7.08 -9.98
C ARG A 14 10.89 -6.88 -9.87
N GLN A 15 10.18 -7.90 -9.40
CA GLN A 15 8.72 -7.90 -9.34
C GLN A 15 8.18 -7.23 -8.05
N PRO A 16 7.07 -6.48 -8.11
CA PRO A 16 6.46 -5.84 -6.95
C PRO A 16 5.63 -6.85 -6.13
N VAL A 17 6.28 -7.88 -5.57
CA VAL A 17 5.66 -9.03 -4.90
C VAL A 17 4.68 -8.61 -3.80
N LEU A 18 4.98 -7.54 -3.07
CA LEU A 18 4.15 -7.08 -1.95
C LEU A 18 2.97 -6.19 -2.39
N LYS A 19 2.99 -5.59 -3.58
CA LYS A 19 1.95 -4.62 -4.01
C LYS A 19 0.55 -5.23 -3.96
N GLY A 20 0.36 -6.37 -4.65
CA GLY A 20 -0.93 -7.06 -4.67
C GLY A 20 -1.31 -7.67 -3.32
N LYS A 21 -0.33 -8.15 -2.55
CA LYS A 21 -0.56 -8.73 -1.22
C LYS A 21 -1.09 -7.69 -0.23
N VAL A 22 -0.47 -6.51 -0.19
CA VAL A 22 -0.87 -5.41 0.69
C VAL A 22 -2.24 -4.87 0.29
N GLN A 23 -2.52 -4.70 -1.01
CA GLN A 23 -3.84 -4.25 -1.46
C GLN A 23 -4.96 -5.23 -1.05
N ARG A 24 -4.73 -6.54 -1.20
CA ARG A 24 -5.70 -7.55 -0.78
C ARG A 24 -5.92 -7.54 0.72
N TRP A 25 -4.85 -7.46 1.50
CA TRP A 25 -4.94 -7.41 2.97
C TRP A 25 -5.70 -6.16 3.45
N LEU A 26 -5.38 -4.98 2.91
CA LEU A 26 -6.08 -3.73 3.26
C LEU A 26 -7.57 -3.76 2.90
N ALA A 27 -7.95 -4.40 1.79
CA ALA A 27 -9.36 -4.57 1.41
C ALA A 27 -10.16 -5.47 2.36
N GLN A 28 -9.48 -6.26 3.21
CA GLN A 28 -10.09 -7.14 4.21
C GLN A 28 -10.10 -6.51 5.61
N CYS A 29 -9.37 -5.40 5.83
CA CYS A 29 -9.34 -4.69 7.11
C CYS A 29 -10.59 -3.83 7.28
N ARG A 30 -11.36 -4.09 8.33
CA ARG A 30 -12.63 -3.41 8.59
C ARG A 30 -12.45 -1.91 8.85
N GLU A 31 -11.32 -1.53 9.43
CA GLU A 31 -10.93 -0.17 9.78
C GLU A 31 -10.48 0.63 8.54
N VAL A 32 -10.27 0.00 7.38
CA VAL A 32 -9.84 0.67 6.16
C VAL A 32 -11.06 1.06 5.33
N ILE A 33 -11.27 2.36 5.15
CA ILE A 33 -12.32 2.90 4.28
C ILE A 33 -11.87 2.87 2.82
N ALA A 34 -10.63 3.29 2.56
CA ALA A 34 -10.08 3.39 1.22
C ALA A 34 -8.55 3.41 1.22
N PHE A 35 -7.94 3.07 0.08
CA PHE A 35 -6.52 3.27 -0.17
C PHE A 35 -6.24 3.63 -1.63
N ALA A 36 -5.18 4.40 -1.85
CA ALA A 36 -4.71 4.79 -3.18
C ALA A 36 -3.18 4.80 -3.24
N GLN A 37 -2.63 4.69 -4.45
CA GLN A 37 -1.19 4.87 -4.65
C GLN A 37 -0.76 6.25 -4.17
N ALA A 38 0.34 6.31 -3.42
CA ALA A 38 0.91 7.57 -2.99
C ALA A 38 1.40 8.41 -4.18
N SER A 39 1.45 9.73 -4.02
CA SER A 39 2.11 10.60 -4.99
C SER A 39 3.62 10.31 -5.04
N ALA A 40 4.31 10.76 -6.09
CA ALA A 40 5.75 10.53 -6.23
C ALA A 40 6.58 11.03 -5.02
N PRO A 41 6.36 12.25 -4.48
CA PRO A 41 7.06 12.70 -3.27
C PRO A 41 6.76 11.87 -2.01
N GLN A 42 5.66 11.12 -2.01
CA GLN A 42 5.22 10.31 -0.88
C GLN A 42 5.56 8.82 -1.02
N GLY A 43 6.28 8.42 -2.08
CA GLY A 43 6.75 7.05 -2.31
C GLY A 43 6.24 6.41 -3.61
N GLY A 44 5.30 7.05 -4.32
CA GLY A 44 4.80 6.61 -5.61
C GLY A 44 4.27 5.17 -5.58
N ALA A 45 4.57 4.40 -6.62
CA ALA A 45 4.19 2.98 -6.75
C ALA A 45 4.73 2.04 -5.65
N GLY A 46 5.58 2.52 -4.74
CA GLY A 46 6.08 1.75 -3.60
C GLY A 46 5.31 1.99 -2.29
N ALA A 47 4.27 2.82 -2.30
CA ALA A 47 3.50 3.14 -1.10
C ALA A 47 2.01 3.37 -1.42
N LEU A 48 1.17 3.11 -0.41
CA LEU A 48 -0.26 3.44 -0.42
C LEU A 48 -0.56 4.46 0.68
N ILE A 49 -1.40 5.43 0.36
CA ILE A 49 -2.09 6.26 1.35
C ILE A 49 -3.38 5.55 1.72
N VAL A 50 -3.63 5.39 3.02
CA VAL A 50 -4.77 4.65 3.57
C VAL A 50 -5.61 5.60 4.42
N LEU A 51 -6.90 5.68 4.07
CA LEU A 51 -7.94 6.32 4.85
C LEU A 51 -8.52 5.29 5.81
N LEU A 52 -8.43 5.59 7.10
CA LEU A 52 -8.99 4.75 8.16
C LEU A 52 -10.32 5.33 8.64
N ASP A 53 -11.18 4.47 9.19
CA ASP A 53 -12.31 4.92 9.99
C ASP A 53 -11.81 5.71 11.19
N GLY A 54 -12.42 6.87 11.42
CA GLY A 54 -12.07 7.79 12.51
C GLY A 54 -12.64 7.37 13.86
N ARG A 55 -13.49 6.34 13.89
CA ARG A 55 -13.99 5.74 15.14
C ARG A 55 -12.99 4.68 15.62
N GLY A 56 -12.00 5.15 16.37
CA GLY A 56 -11.18 4.31 17.25
C GLY A 56 -11.84 4.16 18.61
#